data_AF-A0AAN4VLT7-F1
#
_entry.id   AF-A0AAN4VLT7-F1
#
_cell.length_a   1.000
_cell.length_b   1.000
_cell.length_c   1.000
_cell.angle_alpha   90.00
_cell.angle_beta   90.00
_cell.angle_gamma   90.00
#
_symmetry.space_group_name_H-M   'P 1'
#
loop_
_entity.id
_entity.type
_entity.pdbx_description
1 polymer ?
#
loop_
_entity_poly.entity_id
_entity_poly.type
_entity_poly.pdbx_seq_one_letter_code
_entity_poly.pdbx_strand_id
1 'polypeptide(L)'
;MFPHKAFETYWCGDSALGGEGDMRSCVAGKVHDIDSDSSDASDYEPDGSGKFHMMDLFAVFPVGSDVESVEKTGYFDASALAAAQKQKPVDTDRPFLMYRDVNQYKDGEKESTYTRDWFDPFMPYNGYNGSKDDTVKMKPAPSDETAYYLVEDVQPDWDSLEDANIKGVSAKSQKSNGKNASKNANTKKSDSQSDAATRSLMKSIAGKYGFASGSGGWSTTMTVASDGTFSGTYHDSDMGITGDDYPKGSVTISNFKGRFKDAKKNADGSYTMQCDKSALKIDGNIGDTYIKNGSKYTVADPYGIAPCGAFTVYPAGYDSSQLSEAIVGWSHAWYDSMPAKLETPIIVNVEDTNLGSESQQDAFFQSKYLE
;
A
#
# COMPACT_ATOMS: atom_id res chain seq x y z
N MET A 1 -6.70 -2.64 -13.46
CA MET A 1 -6.73 -2.32 -14.90
C MET A 1 -5.72 -1.18 -15.08
N PHE A 2 -4.64 -1.39 -15.83
CA PHE A 2 -3.62 -0.35 -16.00
C PHE A 2 -4.19 0.82 -16.81
N PRO A 3 -3.92 2.08 -16.42
CA PRO A 3 -4.37 3.22 -17.20
C PRO A 3 -3.70 3.20 -18.58
N HIS A 4 -4.48 3.40 -19.65
CA HIS A 4 -4.02 3.36 -21.05
C HIS A 4 -2.72 4.16 -21.28
N LYS A 5 -2.60 5.32 -20.64
CA LYS A 5 -1.42 6.19 -20.71
C LYS A 5 -0.12 5.48 -20.30
N ALA A 6 -0.17 4.55 -19.34
CA ALA A 6 1.02 3.83 -18.87
C ALA A 6 1.61 2.89 -19.94
N PHE A 7 0.85 2.53 -20.99
CA PHE A 7 1.32 1.68 -22.08
C PHE A 7 2.00 2.44 -23.22
N GLU A 8 1.80 3.76 -23.27
CA GLU A 8 2.35 4.64 -24.31
C GLU A 8 3.41 5.59 -23.75
N THR A 9 3.62 5.56 -22.43
CA THR A 9 4.56 6.45 -21.76
C THR A 9 5.98 5.92 -21.89
N TYR A 10 6.87 6.77 -22.40
CA TYR A 10 8.31 6.58 -22.41
C TYR A 10 8.99 7.75 -21.68
N TRP A 11 10.25 7.58 -21.32
CA TRP A 11 10.97 8.54 -20.49
C TRP A 11 12.09 9.23 -21.25
N CYS A 12 12.19 10.53 -21.08
CA CYS A 12 13.28 11.36 -21.59
C CYS A 12 14.02 12.00 -20.42
N GLY A 13 15.16 11.41 -20.04
CA GLY A 13 15.75 11.68 -18.73
C GLY A 13 14.73 11.35 -17.63
N ASP A 14 14.44 12.30 -16.75
CA ASP A 14 13.48 12.15 -15.64
C ASP A 14 12.05 12.58 -16.01
N SER A 15 11.75 12.81 -17.30
CA SER A 15 10.44 13.26 -17.74
C SER A 15 9.67 12.17 -18.47
N ALA A 16 8.47 11.85 -17.99
CA ALA A 16 7.52 11.00 -18.68
C ALA A 16 6.87 11.76 -19.85
N LEU A 17 6.94 11.16 -21.03
CA LEU A 17 6.39 11.63 -22.30
C LEU A 17 5.49 10.56 -22.91
N GLY A 18 4.50 10.97 -23.69
CA GLY A 18 3.63 10.07 -24.44
C GLY A 18 2.20 10.04 -23.93
N GLY A 19 1.33 9.44 -24.75
CA GLY A 19 -0.13 9.49 -24.60
C GLY A 19 -0.80 10.47 -25.55
N GLU A 20 -2.08 10.24 -25.81
CA GLU A 20 -2.90 11.06 -26.71
C GLU A 20 -2.88 12.55 -26.30
N GLY A 21 -2.35 13.40 -27.19
CA GLY A 21 -2.27 14.85 -27.00
C GLY A 21 -0.98 15.38 -26.38
N ASP A 22 0.02 14.53 -26.08
CA ASP A 22 1.33 15.00 -25.62
C ASP A 22 2.18 15.50 -26.81
N MET A 23 2.29 16.83 -26.95
CA MET A 23 3.02 17.48 -28.04
C MET A 23 4.51 17.68 -27.72
N ARG A 24 5.13 16.71 -27.03
CA ARG A 24 6.54 16.79 -26.61
C ARG A 24 7.32 15.58 -27.12
N SER A 25 8.56 15.79 -27.53
CA SER A 25 9.46 14.72 -27.98
C SER A 25 10.77 14.68 -27.20
N CYS A 26 11.44 13.52 -27.26
CA CYS A 26 12.78 13.34 -26.73
C CYS A 26 13.82 13.39 -27.85
N VAL A 27 14.72 14.36 -27.79
CA VAL A 27 15.85 14.51 -28.72
C VAL A 27 17.12 14.70 -27.90
N ALA A 28 18.16 13.92 -28.18
CA ALA A 28 19.42 13.90 -27.46
C ALA A 28 19.27 13.80 -25.91
N GLY A 29 18.25 13.08 -25.44
CA GLY A 29 17.95 12.87 -24.02
C GLY A 29 17.32 14.08 -23.34
N LYS A 30 16.78 15.04 -24.09
CA LYS A 30 16.09 16.23 -23.58
C LYS A 30 14.69 16.35 -24.15
N VAL A 31 13.80 16.89 -23.32
CA VAL A 31 12.42 17.19 -23.71
C VAL A 31 12.37 18.43 -24.59
N HIS A 32 11.69 18.33 -25.72
CA HIS A 32 11.40 19.43 -26.63
C HIS A 32 9.90 19.55 -26.87
N ASP A 33 9.38 20.78 -26.85
CA ASP A 33 7.99 21.05 -27.22
C ASP A 33 7.88 21.09 -28.75
N ILE A 34 6.96 20.32 -29.31
CA ILE A 34 6.62 20.34 -30.74
C ILE A 34 5.53 21.40 -30.92
N ASP A 35 5.90 22.55 -31.46
CA ASP A 35 4.97 23.62 -31.79
C ASP A 35 4.14 23.24 -33.04
N SER A 36 2.82 23.25 -32.94
CA SER A 36 1.92 22.77 -34.01
C SER A 36 1.97 23.63 -35.28
N ASP A 37 2.50 24.85 -35.17
CA ASP A 37 2.55 25.86 -36.24
C ASP A 37 3.94 26.00 -36.88
N SER A 38 4.93 25.20 -36.45
CA SER A 38 6.29 25.28 -36.98
C SER A 38 6.44 24.50 -38.29
N SER A 39 6.91 25.17 -39.35
CA SER A 39 7.34 24.53 -40.60
C SER A 39 8.61 23.68 -40.45
N ASP A 40 9.25 23.72 -39.28
CA ASP A 40 10.50 22.99 -38.94
C ASP A 40 10.24 21.74 -38.08
N ALA A 41 9.03 21.18 -38.12
CA ALA A 41 8.65 19.98 -37.36
C ALA A 41 9.56 18.75 -37.59
N SER A 42 10.41 18.77 -38.62
CA SER A 42 11.42 17.73 -38.88
C SER A 42 12.58 17.70 -37.88
N ASP A 43 12.85 18.80 -37.17
CA ASP A 43 14.00 18.91 -36.24
C ASP A 43 13.71 18.29 -34.87
N TYR A 44 12.44 18.03 -34.56
CA TYR A 44 11.98 17.48 -33.28
C TYR A 44 11.47 16.05 -33.39
N GLU A 45 11.82 15.35 -34.47
CA GLU A 45 11.56 13.93 -34.62
C GLU A 45 12.31 13.15 -33.51
N PRO A 46 11.64 12.22 -32.82
CA PRO A 46 12.27 11.42 -31.78
C PRO A 46 13.47 10.64 -32.33
N ASP A 47 14.63 10.83 -31.72
CA ASP A 47 15.93 10.36 -32.23
C ASP A 47 16.38 9.01 -31.65
N GLY A 48 15.52 8.32 -30.89
CA GLY A 48 15.92 7.11 -30.16
C GLY A 48 16.34 7.36 -28.72
N SER A 49 16.50 8.61 -28.27
CA SER A 49 17.07 8.88 -26.95
C SER A 49 16.11 8.68 -25.76
N GLY A 50 14.80 8.54 -26.02
CA GLY A 50 13.81 8.16 -25.02
C GLY A 50 13.87 6.68 -24.65
N LYS A 51 13.46 6.31 -23.44
CA LYS A 51 13.58 4.95 -22.90
C LYS A 51 12.26 4.44 -22.33
N PHE A 52 11.92 3.19 -22.59
CA PHE A 52 10.88 2.49 -21.81
C PHE A 52 11.47 1.87 -20.55
N HIS A 53 10.72 1.94 -19.45
CA HIS A 53 11.07 1.26 -18.19
C HIS A 53 10.12 0.10 -17.96
N MET A 54 10.67 -1.03 -17.50
CA MET A 54 9.85 -2.20 -17.17
C MET A 54 8.99 -1.89 -15.95
N MET A 55 7.67 -1.83 -16.16
CA MET A 55 6.71 -1.62 -15.08
C MET A 55 6.34 -2.92 -14.36
N ASP A 56 5.69 -2.83 -13.21
CA ASP A 56 4.97 -3.96 -12.64
C ASP A 56 3.86 -4.42 -13.59
N LEU A 57 3.72 -5.73 -13.81
CA LEU A 57 2.67 -6.31 -14.64
C LEU A 57 2.04 -7.51 -13.93
N PHE A 58 0.71 -7.51 -13.85
CA PHE A 58 -0.06 -8.62 -13.31
C PHE A 58 -0.84 -9.30 -14.42
N ALA A 59 -0.69 -10.62 -14.54
CA ALA A 59 -1.54 -11.45 -15.37
C ALA A 59 -2.59 -12.14 -14.50
N VAL A 60 -3.86 -11.92 -14.83
CA VAL A 60 -5.00 -12.50 -14.10
C VAL A 60 -5.43 -13.77 -14.82
N PHE A 61 -5.50 -14.88 -14.08
CA PHE A 61 -6.02 -16.15 -14.56
C PHE A 61 -7.33 -16.47 -13.84
N PRO A 62 -8.49 -16.25 -14.48
CA PRO A 62 -9.79 -16.69 -13.97
C PRO A 62 -9.85 -18.21 -13.75
N VAL A 63 -10.84 -18.66 -12.97
CA VAL A 63 -11.14 -20.09 -12.78
C VAL A 63 -11.32 -20.77 -14.14
N GLY A 64 -10.70 -21.93 -14.32
CA GLY A 64 -10.76 -22.71 -15.55
C GLY A 64 -9.94 -22.15 -16.72
N SER A 65 -9.02 -21.22 -16.46
CA SER A 65 -8.10 -20.73 -17.50
C SER A 65 -7.29 -21.87 -18.12
N ASP A 66 -7.20 -21.88 -19.45
CA ASP A 66 -6.34 -22.81 -20.19
C ASP A 66 -4.88 -22.31 -20.16
N VAL A 67 -4.20 -22.58 -19.05
CA VAL A 67 -2.82 -22.15 -18.80
C VAL A 67 -1.87 -22.72 -19.83
N GLU A 68 -2.04 -23.99 -20.22
CA GLU A 68 -1.20 -24.64 -21.22
C GLU A 68 -1.25 -23.93 -22.58
N SER A 69 -2.44 -23.49 -23.00
CA SER A 69 -2.57 -22.72 -24.24
C SER A 69 -1.82 -21.40 -24.15
N VAL A 70 -1.86 -20.70 -23.01
CA VAL A 70 -1.10 -19.45 -22.80
C VAL A 70 0.40 -19.72 -22.83
N GLU A 71 0.88 -20.78 -22.19
CA GLU A 71 2.30 -21.19 -22.23
C GLU A 71 2.79 -21.45 -23.66
N LYS A 72 1.96 -22.08 -24.49
CA LYS A 72 2.26 -22.34 -25.91
C LYS A 72 2.27 -21.08 -26.78
N THR A 73 1.75 -19.95 -26.31
CA THR A 73 1.78 -18.68 -27.07
C THR A 73 3.14 -18.00 -27.10
N GLY A 74 4.11 -18.47 -26.30
CA GLY A 74 5.41 -17.83 -26.14
C GLY A 74 5.34 -16.54 -25.32
N TYR A 75 4.34 -16.40 -24.44
CA TYR A 75 4.19 -15.28 -23.52
C TYR A 75 5.22 -15.33 -22.38
N PHE A 76 5.52 -16.51 -21.88
CA PHE A 76 6.49 -16.73 -20.80
C PHE A 76 7.90 -17.02 -21.34
N ASP A 77 8.91 -16.64 -20.57
CA ASP A 77 10.30 -16.97 -20.90
C ASP A 77 10.53 -18.49 -20.88
N ALA A 78 11.21 -19.01 -21.89
CA ALA A 78 11.40 -20.45 -22.06
C ALA A 78 12.14 -21.11 -20.89
N SER A 79 13.10 -20.42 -20.26
CA SER A 79 13.84 -20.95 -19.11
C SER A 79 12.98 -20.92 -17.83
N ALA A 80 12.17 -19.89 -17.65
CA ALA A 80 11.22 -19.80 -16.55
C ALA A 80 10.13 -20.87 -16.69
N LEU A 81 9.63 -21.11 -17.90
CA LEU A 81 8.66 -22.16 -18.19
C LEU A 81 9.24 -23.55 -17.91
N ALA A 82 10.47 -23.82 -18.35
CA ALA A 82 11.15 -25.08 -18.05
C ALA A 82 11.42 -25.28 -16.54
N ALA A 83 11.55 -24.21 -15.76
CA ALA A 83 11.65 -24.29 -14.30
C ALA A 83 10.29 -24.57 -13.66
N ALA A 84 9.24 -23.86 -14.07
CA ALA A 84 7.87 -24.03 -13.59
C ALA A 84 7.33 -25.45 -13.85
N GLN A 85 7.66 -26.04 -15.00
CA GLN A 85 7.26 -27.42 -15.35
C GLN A 85 7.87 -28.50 -14.43
N LYS A 86 8.88 -28.17 -13.62
CA LYS A 86 9.44 -29.08 -12.60
C LYS A 86 8.75 -28.93 -11.24
N GLN A 87 7.95 -27.90 -11.06
CA GLN A 87 7.19 -27.61 -9.86
C GLN A 87 5.76 -28.14 -10.00
N LYS A 88 4.99 -28.05 -8.92
CA LYS A 88 3.58 -28.39 -8.96
C LYS A 88 2.83 -27.40 -9.87
N PRO A 89 1.96 -27.86 -10.79
CA PRO A 89 1.18 -26.97 -11.64
C PRO A 89 0.22 -26.13 -10.81
N VAL A 90 -0.18 -25.00 -11.37
CA VAL A 90 -1.16 -24.10 -10.75
C VAL A 90 -2.51 -24.80 -10.57
N ASP A 91 -3.21 -24.44 -9.50
CA ASP A 91 -4.57 -24.84 -9.22
C ASP A 91 -5.55 -23.93 -9.97
N THR A 92 -6.06 -24.44 -11.09
CA THR A 92 -6.98 -23.72 -11.98
C THR A 92 -8.43 -23.73 -11.48
N ASP A 93 -8.76 -24.43 -10.40
CA ASP A 93 -10.11 -24.46 -9.82
C ASP A 93 -10.42 -23.19 -9.01
N ARG A 94 -9.43 -22.32 -8.82
CA ARG A 94 -9.55 -21.01 -8.19
C ARG A 94 -8.79 -19.96 -8.99
N PRO A 95 -9.19 -18.68 -8.92
CA PRO A 95 -8.48 -17.64 -9.63
C PRO A 95 -7.09 -17.44 -9.01
N PHE A 96 -6.11 -17.13 -9.84
CA PHE A 96 -4.76 -16.79 -9.40
C PHE A 96 -4.19 -15.64 -10.21
N LEU A 97 -3.20 -14.97 -9.61
CA LEU A 97 -2.44 -13.90 -10.24
C LEU A 97 -1.01 -14.35 -10.46
N MET A 98 -0.43 -13.93 -11.57
CA MET A 98 1.00 -13.96 -11.83
C MET A 98 1.53 -12.53 -11.79
N TYR A 99 2.63 -12.31 -11.09
CA TYR A 99 3.30 -11.00 -11.00
C TYR A 99 4.61 -11.04 -11.77
N ARG A 100 4.88 -10.04 -12.59
CA ARG A 100 6.17 -9.88 -13.26
C ARG A 100 7.22 -9.41 -12.24
N ASP A 101 8.11 -10.30 -11.86
CA ASP A 101 9.22 -9.98 -10.95
C ASP A 101 10.39 -9.36 -11.74
N VAL A 102 10.50 -8.03 -11.66
CA VAL A 102 11.52 -7.22 -12.34
C VAL A 102 12.96 -7.64 -11.99
N ASN A 103 13.18 -8.30 -10.85
CA ASN A 103 14.51 -8.75 -10.44
C ASN A 103 15.01 -9.99 -11.20
N GLN A 104 14.14 -10.67 -11.96
CA GLN A 104 14.49 -11.87 -12.72
C GLN A 104 15.08 -11.58 -14.12
N TYR A 105 15.29 -10.30 -14.43
CA TYR A 105 15.82 -9.83 -15.69
C TYR A 105 17.26 -9.37 -15.48
N LYS A 106 18.18 -9.92 -16.28
CA LYS A 106 19.64 -9.68 -16.14
C LYS A 106 20.02 -8.23 -16.38
N ASP A 107 19.25 -7.56 -17.22
CA ASP A 107 19.31 -6.14 -17.42
C ASP A 107 18.11 -5.60 -16.64
N GLY A 108 18.34 -5.12 -15.41
CA GLY A 108 17.30 -4.44 -14.60
C GLY A 108 16.71 -3.21 -15.29
N GLU A 109 17.32 -2.81 -16.41
CA GLU A 109 16.82 -1.88 -17.41
C GLU A 109 17.12 -2.50 -18.79
N LYS A 110 16.11 -3.03 -19.48
CA LYS A 110 16.15 -2.97 -20.95
C LYS A 110 15.54 -1.64 -21.36
N GLU A 111 16.38 -0.62 -21.34
CA GLU A 111 16.15 0.62 -22.05
C GLU A 111 15.81 0.26 -23.50
N SER A 112 14.55 0.34 -23.86
CA SER A 112 14.18 0.31 -25.26
C SER A 112 14.13 1.74 -25.74
N THR A 113 15.05 2.07 -26.64
CA THR A 113 15.13 3.35 -27.31
C THR A 113 13.84 3.62 -28.08
N TYR A 114 13.10 4.66 -27.73
CA TYR A 114 11.91 5.10 -28.45
C TYR A 114 12.29 5.58 -29.85
N THR A 115 11.94 4.83 -30.88
CA THR A 115 12.09 5.25 -32.28
C THR A 115 10.72 5.47 -32.92
N ARG A 116 10.69 6.22 -34.02
CA ARG A 116 9.48 6.71 -34.71
C ARG A 116 8.45 5.64 -35.13
N ASP A 117 8.81 4.36 -35.09
CA ASP A 117 7.96 3.23 -35.52
C ASP A 117 7.43 2.37 -34.35
N TRP A 118 7.54 2.78 -33.08
CA TRP A 118 7.62 1.82 -31.97
C TRP A 118 6.53 1.75 -30.90
N PHE A 119 6.43 0.52 -30.39
CA PHE A 119 5.55 -0.05 -29.39
C PHE A 119 6.35 -0.33 -28.09
N ASP A 120 5.72 -0.32 -26.91
CA ASP A 120 6.36 -0.69 -25.64
C ASP A 120 6.69 -2.20 -25.59
N PRO A 121 7.96 -2.63 -25.63
CA PRO A 121 8.33 -4.05 -25.66
C PRO A 121 7.99 -4.80 -24.37
N PHE A 122 7.65 -4.11 -23.28
CA PHE A 122 7.20 -4.74 -22.03
C PHE A 122 5.73 -5.14 -22.05
N MET A 123 5.02 -4.83 -23.12
CA MET A 123 3.65 -5.26 -23.33
C MET A 123 3.57 -6.68 -23.91
N PRO A 124 2.50 -7.42 -23.61
CA PRO A 124 2.35 -8.83 -24.03
C PRO A 124 2.28 -9.04 -25.55
N TYR A 125 2.05 -7.98 -26.33
CA TYR A 125 1.76 -8.06 -27.76
C TYR A 125 2.02 -6.73 -28.47
N ASN A 126 2.74 -6.76 -29.59
CA ASN A 126 2.94 -5.57 -30.43
C ASN A 126 1.70 -5.24 -31.25
N GLY A 127 1.01 -4.15 -30.89
CA GLY A 127 -0.20 -3.68 -31.56
C GLY A 127 -0.01 -3.21 -33.01
N TYR A 128 1.23 -2.88 -33.41
CA TYR A 128 1.54 -2.33 -34.73
C TYR A 128 1.78 -3.40 -35.79
N ASN A 129 2.61 -4.40 -35.48
CA ASN A 129 2.99 -5.47 -36.42
C ASN A 129 2.41 -6.85 -36.05
N GLY A 130 1.74 -6.96 -34.91
CA GLY A 130 1.17 -8.21 -34.38
C GLY A 130 2.18 -9.24 -33.86
N SER A 131 3.45 -8.85 -33.76
CA SER A 131 4.52 -9.72 -33.30
C SER A 131 4.46 -9.92 -31.78
N LYS A 132 4.69 -11.16 -31.35
CA LYS A 132 4.97 -11.49 -29.95
C LYS A 132 6.46 -11.70 -29.70
N ASP A 133 7.25 -11.90 -30.76
CA ASP A 133 8.68 -12.22 -30.63
C ASP A 133 9.50 -11.00 -30.21
N ASP A 134 9.00 -9.81 -30.56
CA ASP A 134 9.61 -8.52 -30.22
C ASP A 134 9.32 -8.10 -28.77
N THR A 135 8.56 -8.88 -28.01
CA THR A 135 8.17 -8.57 -26.63
C THR A 135 9.06 -9.23 -25.60
N VAL A 136 9.24 -8.54 -24.47
CA VAL A 136 9.92 -9.09 -23.30
C VAL A 136 9.03 -10.14 -22.67
N LYS A 137 9.55 -11.37 -22.59
CA LYS A 137 8.82 -12.54 -22.11
C LYS A 137 8.63 -12.50 -20.60
N MET A 138 7.45 -12.87 -20.13
CA MET A 138 7.09 -12.80 -18.72
C MET A 138 7.87 -13.83 -17.87
N LYS A 139 8.31 -13.38 -16.70
CA LYS A 139 8.91 -14.16 -15.62
C LYS A 139 8.28 -13.76 -14.27
N PRO A 140 8.01 -14.71 -13.38
CA PRO A 140 8.14 -16.16 -13.57
C PRO A 140 7.00 -16.73 -14.44
N ALA A 141 7.14 -17.99 -14.85
CA ALA A 141 6.08 -18.76 -15.52
C ALA A 141 5.17 -19.47 -14.47
N PRO A 142 3.94 -19.88 -14.81
CA PRO A 142 2.96 -20.36 -13.84
C PRO A 142 3.33 -21.69 -13.18
N SER A 143 3.44 -21.68 -11.86
CA SER A 143 3.48 -22.85 -10.97
C SER A 143 2.86 -22.51 -9.61
N ASP A 144 2.59 -23.53 -8.79
CA ASP A 144 2.06 -23.36 -7.43
C ASP A 144 3.00 -22.55 -6.51
N GLU A 145 4.29 -22.45 -6.84
CA GLU A 145 5.27 -21.63 -6.08
C GLU A 145 5.25 -20.15 -6.47
N THR A 146 4.80 -19.85 -7.69
CA THR A 146 4.86 -18.50 -8.29
C THR A 146 3.49 -17.84 -8.42
N ALA A 147 2.42 -18.63 -8.32
CA ALA A 147 1.05 -18.16 -8.43
C ALA A 147 0.57 -17.60 -7.09
N TYR A 148 -0.04 -16.43 -7.15
CA TYR A 148 -0.68 -15.79 -6.01
C TYR A 148 -2.16 -16.17 -6.01
N TYR A 149 -2.54 -17.07 -5.11
CA TYR A 149 -3.94 -17.42 -4.89
C TYR A 149 -4.59 -16.47 -3.91
N LEU A 150 -5.85 -16.17 -4.15
CA LEU A 150 -6.70 -15.60 -3.11
C LEU A 150 -6.90 -16.67 -2.03
N VAL A 151 -6.32 -16.44 -0.85
CA VAL A 151 -6.60 -17.25 0.33
C VAL A 151 -7.78 -16.59 1.05
N GLU A 152 -8.98 -17.06 0.72
CA GLU A 152 -10.14 -16.77 1.54
C GLU A 152 -10.04 -17.66 2.79
N ASP A 153 -9.69 -17.09 3.93
CA ASP A 153 -9.82 -17.77 5.24
C ASP A 153 -11.31 -17.92 5.57
N VAL A 154 -12.01 -18.81 4.86
CA VAL A 154 -13.38 -19.22 5.18
C VAL A 154 -13.30 -20.62 5.78
N GLN A 155 -12.67 -20.74 6.95
CA GLN A 155 -13.17 -21.74 7.88
C GLN A 155 -14.43 -21.12 8.51
N PRO A 156 -15.63 -21.70 8.29
CA PRO A 156 -16.79 -21.32 9.07
C PRO A 156 -16.45 -21.47 10.55
N ASP A 157 -16.69 -20.41 11.32
CA ASP A 157 -16.57 -20.47 12.77
C ASP A 157 -17.69 -21.37 13.31
N TRP A 158 -17.44 -22.67 13.38
CA TRP A 158 -18.40 -23.64 13.90
C TRP A 158 -18.75 -23.37 15.38
N ASP A 159 -17.93 -22.59 16.09
CA ASP A 159 -18.22 -22.17 17.46
C ASP A 159 -19.25 -21.02 17.50
N SER A 160 -19.58 -20.39 16.37
CA SER A 160 -20.61 -19.34 16.27
C SER A 160 -22.04 -19.89 16.13
N LEU A 161 -22.21 -21.21 16.08
CA LEU A 161 -23.52 -21.87 16.00
C LEU A 161 -23.87 -22.45 17.37
N GLU A 162 -24.52 -21.66 18.23
CA GLU A 162 -24.98 -22.09 19.57
C GLU A 162 -25.96 -23.28 19.52
N ASP A 163 -26.53 -23.55 18.34
CA ASP A 163 -27.55 -24.57 18.07
C ASP A 163 -27.02 -25.79 17.29
N ALA A 164 -25.76 -25.77 16.82
CA ALA A 164 -25.15 -26.91 16.14
C ALA A 164 -24.67 -27.97 17.14
N ASN A 165 -25.58 -28.82 17.61
CA ASN A 165 -25.23 -29.96 18.46
C ASN A 165 -24.53 -31.07 17.63
N ILE A 166 -23.24 -30.90 17.35
CA ILE A 166 -22.44 -31.91 16.65
C ILE A 166 -22.13 -33.05 17.62
N LYS A 167 -22.79 -34.20 17.40
CA LYS A 167 -22.44 -35.45 18.09
C LYS A 167 -21.03 -35.90 17.69
N GLY A 168 -20.05 -35.69 18.57
CA GLY A 168 -18.71 -36.28 18.40
C GLY A 168 -17.56 -35.61 19.14
N VAL A 169 -17.71 -34.39 19.66
CA VAL A 169 -16.60 -33.71 20.36
C VAL A 169 -16.76 -33.88 21.87
N SER A 170 -15.89 -34.71 22.45
CA SER A 170 -15.93 -35.10 23.86
C SER A 170 -15.71 -33.91 24.80
N ALA A 171 -16.68 -33.71 25.69
CA ALA A 171 -16.62 -32.81 26.83
C ALA A 171 -15.42 -33.07 27.74
N LYS A 172 -14.68 -32.00 28.10
CA LYS A 172 -13.99 -31.89 29.39
C LYS A 172 -13.65 -30.42 29.71
N SER A 173 -14.64 -29.69 30.22
CA SER A 173 -14.36 -28.69 31.27
C SER A 173 -15.63 -28.32 32.04
N GLN A 174 -15.88 -29.03 33.13
CA GLN A 174 -16.62 -28.51 34.28
C GLN A 174 -15.96 -29.08 35.54
N LYS A 175 -15.33 -28.22 36.35
CA LYS A 175 -15.69 -27.99 37.77
C LYS A 175 -14.66 -27.17 38.58
N SER A 176 -15.20 -26.07 39.13
CA SER A 176 -15.15 -25.54 40.52
C SER A 176 -13.84 -25.30 41.31
N ASN A 177 -13.81 -24.08 41.86
CA ASN A 177 -13.03 -23.49 42.98
C ASN A 177 -12.61 -24.40 44.15
N GLY A 178 -11.42 -24.11 44.71
CA GLY A 178 -10.98 -24.46 46.07
C GLY A 178 -9.52 -24.04 46.37
N LYS A 179 -9.28 -23.38 47.51
CA LYS A 179 -8.08 -22.61 47.92
C LYS A 179 -6.81 -23.41 48.30
N ASN A 180 -5.68 -22.68 48.17
CA ASN A 180 -4.36 -22.76 48.87
C ASN A 180 -3.41 -23.95 48.61
N ALA A 181 -2.30 -23.68 47.90
CA ALA A 181 -0.93 -23.63 48.47
C ALA A 181 0.12 -23.36 47.37
N SER A 182 1.11 -22.54 47.73
CA SER A 182 2.25 -22.05 46.95
C SER A 182 3.12 -23.13 46.30
N LYS A 183 3.53 -22.94 45.04
CA LYS A 183 4.96 -22.84 44.62
C LYS A 183 5.11 -22.57 43.11
N ASN A 184 5.74 -21.43 42.84
CA ASN A 184 6.55 -21.04 41.67
C ASN A 184 6.60 -22.00 40.46
N ALA A 185 5.93 -21.60 39.38
CA ALA A 185 6.38 -21.79 38.01
C ALA A 185 5.76 -20.66 37.17
N ASN A 186 6.53 -19.60 36.97
CA ASN A 186 6.14 -18.42 36.20
C ASN A 186 6.21 -18.79 34.71
N THR A 187 5.13 -19.38 34.19
CA THR A 187 4.91 -19.55 32.75
C THR A 187 3.66 -18.77 32.40
N LYS A 188 3.86 -17.60 31.79
CA LYS A 188 2.81 -16.79 31.16
C LYS A 188 1.98 -17.70 30.26
N LYS A 189 0.75 -17.93 30.66
CA LYS A 189 -0.29 -18.55 29.85
C LYS A 189 -1.38 -17.50 29.68
N SER A 190 -1.16 -16.57 28.75
CA SER A 190 -2.09 -15.48 28.45
C SER A 190 -1.97 -14.96 27.00
N ASP A 191 -1.51 -15.76 26.03
CA ASP A 191 -1.18 -15.18 24.70
C ASP A 191 -2.01 -15.76 23.53
N SER A 192 -2.71 -16.89 23.66
CA SER A 192 -3.29 -17.52 22.47
C SER A 192 -4.58 -16.88 21.92
N GLN A 193 -5.37 -16.21 22.77
CA GLN A 193 -6.65 -15.61 22.37
C GLN A 193 -6.53 -14.11 22.04
N SER A 194 -5.63 -13.38 22.72
CA SER A 194 -5.27 -11.99 22.41
C SER A 194 -4.59 -11.87 21.04
N ASP A 195 -3.75 -12.85 20.68
CA ASP A 195 -3.06 -12.87 19.40
C ASP A 195 -4.01 -13.08 18.21
N ALA A 196 -5.04 -13.92 18.37
CA ALA A 196 -6.03 -14.14 17.32
C ALA A 196 -6.91 -12.91 17.10
N ALA A 197 -7.39 -12.27 18.18
CA ALA A 197 -8.15 -11.04 18.12
C ALA A 197 -7.33 -9.89 17.51
N THR A 198 -6.05 -9.79 17.86
CA THR A 198 -5.11 -8.82 17.28
C THR A 198 -4.96 -9.04 15.78
N ARG A 199 -4.65 -10.26 15.33
CA ARG A 199 -4.54 -10.57 13.89
C ARG A 199 -5.82 -10.25 13.11
N SER A 200 -6.98 -10.59 13.68
CA SER A 200 -8.27 -10.30 13.05
C SER A 200 -8.51 -8.80 12.89
N LEU A 201 -8.25 -8.02 13.95
CA LEU A 201 -8.36 -6.56 13.87
C LEU A 201 -7.39 -5.98 12.82
N MET A 202 -6.12 -6.37 12.85
CA MET A 202 -5.11 -5.87 11.89
C MET A 202 -5.52 -6.14 10.44
N LYS A 203 -6.05 -7.33 10.14
CA LYS A 203 -6.58 -7.66 8.81
C LYS A 203 -7.76 -6.76 8.44
N SER A 204 -8.66 -6.47 9.39
CA SER A 204 -9.83 -5.61 9.15
C SER A 204 -9.51 -4.12 8.96
N ILE A 205 -8.37 -3.65 9.48
CA ILE A 205 -7.92 -2.25 9.36
C ILE A 205 -6.78 -2.07 8.34
N ALA A 206 -6.43 -3.12 7.60
CA ALA A 206 -5.41 -3.01 6.57
C ALA A 206 -5.85 -1.99 5.51
N GLY A 207 -4.98 -1.06 5.15
CA GLY A 207 -5.26 -0.04 4.15
C GLY A 207 -4.49 1.26 4.35
N LYS A 208 -4.82 2.27 3.55
CA LYS A 208 -4.20 3.59 3.59
C LYS A 208 -5.07 4.57 4.37
N TYR A 209 -4.43 5.35 5.20
CA TYR A 209 -5.02 6.30 6.12
C TYR A 209 -4.41 7.67 5.94
N GLY A 210 -5.23 8.69 6.14
CA GLY A 210 -4.77 10.07 6.18
C GLY A 210 -5.33 10.82 7.37
N PHE A 211 -4.53 11.77 7.85
CA PHE A 211 -4.84 12.69 8.94
C PHE A 211 -4.45 14.09 8.49
N ALA A 212 -5.42 14.98 8.45
CA ALA A 212 -5.28 16.39 8.08
C ALA A 212 -6.52 17.16 8.55
N SER A 213 -6.38 18.47 8.76
CA SER A 213 -7.52 19.37 9.01
C SER A 213 -8.28 19.76 7.75
N GLY A 214 -7.70 19.54 6.56
CA GLY A 214 -8.20 20.09 5.29
C GLY A 214 -7.84 21.57 5.08
N SER A 215 -7.06 22.16 5.99
CA SER A 215 -6.57 23.54 5.90
C SER A 215 -5.08 23.61 6.26
N GLY A 216 -4.28 24.22 5.39
CA GLY A 216 -2.83 24.26 5.50
C GLY A 216 -2.13 23.22 4.62
N GLY A 217 -0.82 23.38 4.44
CA GLY A 217 0.02 22.52 3.61
C GLY A 217 0.60 21.33 4.35
N TRP A 218 -0.18 20.68 5.22
CA TRP A 218 0.28 19.58 6.06
C TRP A 218 -0.66 18.37 6.01
N SER A 219 -0.08 17.18 6.20
CA SER A 219 -0.83 15.94 6.43
C SER A 219 0.08 14.84 6.96
N THR A 220 -0.52 13.87 7.65
CA THR A 220 0.10 12.57 7.93
C THR A 220 -0.61 11.49 7.14
N THR A 221 0.14 10.69 6.39
CA THR A 221 -0.37 9.49 5.70
C THR A 221 0.24 8.25 6.32
N MET A 222 -0.51 7.16 6.38
CA MET A 222 -0.05 5.90 6.93
C MET A 222 -0.68 4.73 6.16
N THR A 223 0.12 3.75 5.78
CA THR A 223 -0.34 2.46 5.28
C THR A 223 -0.19 1.42 6.37
N VAL A 224 -1.29 0.76 6.73
CA VAL A 224 -1.33 -0.35 7.69
C VAL A 224 -1.43 -1.66 6.91
N ALA A 225 -0.50 -2.57 7.14
CA ALA A 225 -0.54 -3.92 6.58
C ALA A 225 -1.40 -4.85 7.44
N SER A 226 -1.84 -5.97 6.86
CA SER A 226 -2.72 -6.94 7.53
C SER A 226 -2.10 -7.63 8.75
N ASP A 227 -0.78 -7.56 8.90
CA ASP A 227 -0.06 -8.09 10.07
C ASP A 227 0.10 -7.06 11.20
N GLY A 228 -0.34 -5.82 10.98
CA GLY A 228 -0.26 -4.71 11.93
C GLY A 228 1.01 -3.88 11.81
N THR A 229 1.93 -4.18 10.89
CA THR A 229 3.00 -3.24 10.53
C THR A 229 2.43 -2.03 9.82
N PHE A 230 3.07 -0.88 9.98
CA PHE A 230 2.68 0.33 9.28
C PHE A 230 3.89 1.14 8.83
N SER A 231 3.69 1.94 7.78
CA SER A 231 4.65 2.93 7.30
C SER A 231 3.93 4.18 6.84
N GLY A 232 4.55 5.34 6.98
CA GLY A 232 3.89 6.60 6.63
C GLY A 232 4.82 7.79 6.54
N THR A 233 4.22 8.91 6.15
CA THR A 233 4.90 10.19 6.04
C THR A 233 4.03 11.30 6.62
N TYR A 234 4.59 12.08 7.54
CA TYR A 234 4.08 13.38 7.95
C TYR A 234 4.84 14.47 7.23
N HIS A 235 4.15 15.48 6.72
CA HIS A 235 4.76 16.72 6.27
C HIS A 235 3.94 17.95 6.69
N ASP A 236 4.61 19.08 6.87
CA ASP A 236 4.03 20.42 7.00
C ASP A 236 4.89 21.41 6.22
N SER A 237 4.30 21.99 5.16
CA SER A 237 4.99 22.86 4.21
C SER A 237 4.70 24.32 4.51
N ASP A 238 5.72 25.04 4.97
CA ASP A 238 5.72 26.49 5.09
C ASP A 238 6.50 27.10 3.92
N MET A 239 5.78 27.38 2.84
CA MET A 239 6.36 27.98 1.63
C MET A 239 6.75 29.46 1.82
N GLY A 240 6.37 30.09 2.94
CA GLY A 240 6.75 31.46 3.28
C GLY A 240 8.10 31.56 4.01
N ILE A 241 8.49 30.52 4.74
CA ILE A 241 9.78 30.46 5.43
C ILE A 241 10.89 30.07 4.43
N THR A 242 11.52 31.09 3.86
CA THR A 242 12.57 30.96 2.83
C THR A 242 13.93 31.43 3.35
N GLY A 243 14.99 31.10 2.61
CA GLY A 243 16.35 31.58 2.82
C GLY A 243 17.17 31.45 1.53
N ASP A 244 18.36 32.03 1.50
CA ASP A 244 19.18 32.12 0.28
C ASP A 244 19.42 30.74 -0.37
N ASP A 245 19.69 29.71 0.45
CA ASP A 245 19.93 28.34 -0.02
C ASP A 245 18.64 27.51 -0.19
N TYR A 246 17.49 28.03 0.27
CA TYR A 246 16.18 27.37 0.18
C TYR A 246 15.07 28.37 -0.23
N PRO A 247 15.11 28.90 -1.46
CA PRO A 247 14.16 29.92 -1.92
C PRO A 247 12.73 29.38 -2.10
N LYS A 248 12.53 28.05 -2.10
CA LYS A 248 11.24 27.39 -2.26
C LYS A 248 10.61 26.98 -0.92
N GLY A 249 11.00 27.61 0.19
CA GLY A 249 10.34 27.43 1.48
C GLY A 249 10.93 26.31 2.34
N SER A 250 10.23 26.02 3.43
CA SER A 250 10.63 25.04 4.43
C SER A 250 9.55 23.96 4.60
N VAL A 251 9.97 22.73 4.89
CA VAL A 251 9.10 21.59 5.10
C VAL A 251 9.53 20.87 6.38
N THR A 252 8.62 20.73 7.32
CA THR A 252 8.78 19.77 8.42
C THR A 252 8.38 18.39 7.89
N ILE A 253 9.17 17.35 8.14
CA ILE A 253 8.97 16.02 7.54
C ILE A 253 9.23 14.91 8.56
N SER A 254 8.50 13.81 8.46
CA SER A 254 8.80 12.57 9.17
C SER A 254 8.44 11.39 8.29
N ASN A 255 9.41 10.56 7.93
CA ASN A 255 9.15 9.24 7.33
C ASN A 255 9.31 8.20 8.43
N PHE A 256 8.30 7.36 8.61
CA PHE A 256 8.25 6.46 9.76
C PHE A 256 7.74 5.07 9.41
N LYS A 257 8.15 4.10 10.21
CA LYS A 257 7.66 2.72 10.19
C LYS A 257 7.41 2.25 11.62
N GLY A 258 6.41 1.40 11.83
CA GLY A 258 6.07 0.90 13.14
C GLY A 258 5.23 -0.36 13.09
N ARG A 259 4.69 -0.74 14.25
CA ARG A 259 3.80 -1.90 14.39
C ARG A 259 2.78 -1.66 15.49
N PHE A 260 1.52 -2.02 15.24
CA PHE A 260 0.49 -2.13 16.26
C PHE A 260 0.46 -3.55 16.87
N LYS A 261 0.11 -3.62 18.16
CA LYS A 261 0.01 -4.87 18.91
C LYS A 261 -1.07 -4.78 20.01
N ASP A 262 -1.27 -5.89 20.71
CA ASP A 262 -2.08 -5.97 21.93
C ASP A 262 -3.52 -5.43 21.76
N ALA A 263 -4.20 -5.87 20.70
CA ALA A 263 -5.55 -5.39 20.42
C ALA A 263 -6.59 -5.97 21.39
N LYS A 264 -7.52 -5.14 21.82
CA LYS A 264 -8.61 -5.50 22.74
C LYS A 264 -9.91 -4.86 22.28
N LYS A 265 -10.98 -5.66 22.17
CA LYS A 265 -12.33 -5.16 21.92
C LYS A 265 -12.93 -4.51 23.16
N ASN A 266 -13.57 -3.37 22.99
CA ASN A 266 -14.25 -2.61 24.03
C ASN A 266 -15.75 -2.92 24.03
N ALA A 267 -16.43 -2.55 25.12
CA ALA A 267 -17.86 -2.84 25.31
C ALA A 267 -18.77 -2.10 24.32
N ASP A 268 -18.33 -0.94 23.84
CA ASP A 268 -19.01 -0.12 22.84
C ASP A 268 -18.79 -0.61 21.39
N GLY A 269 -18.00 -1.67 21.19
CA GLY A 269 -17.67 -2.20 19.87
C GLY A 269 -16.44 -1.56 19.21
N SER A 270 -15.81 -0.56 19.83
CA SER A 270 -14.48 -0.08 19.42
C SER A 270 -13.39 -1.08 19.83
N TYR A 271 -12.16 -0.83 19.39
CA TYR A 271 -10.99 -1.60 19.82
C TYR A 271 -9.90 -0.66 20.33
N THR A 272 -9.13 -1.09 21.31
CA THR A 272 -7.89 -0.43 21.71
C THR A 272 -6.71 -1.28 21.27
N MET A 273 -5.69 -0.66 20.67
CA MET A 273 -4.43 -1.28 20.29
C MET A 273 -3.25 -0.40 20.74
N GLN A 274 -2.06 -1.00 20.82
CA GLN A 274 -0.85 -0.30 21.24
C GLN A 274 0.12 -0.13 20.08
N CYS A 275 0.69 1.06 19.92
CA CYS A 275 1.86 1.26 19.08
C CYS A 275 3.09 0.67 19.79
N ASP A 276 3.82 -0.23 19.11
CA ASP A 276 5.04 -0.81 19.64
C ASP A 276 6.20 0.19 19.54
N LYS A 277 6.49 0.87 20.65
CA LYS A 277 7.60 1.82 20.77
C LYS A 277 8.95 1.26 20.30
N SER A 278 9.19 -0.04 20.45
CA SER A 278 10.45 -0.67 20.02
C SER A 278 10.54 -0.84 18.51
N ALA A 279 9.38 -0.97 17.84
CA ALA A 279 9.25 -1.10 16.40
C ALA A 279 9.10 0.24 15.69
N LEU A 280 8.69 1.32 16.37
CA LEU A 280 8.67 2.65 15.78
C LEU A 280 10.09 3.11 15.42
N LYS A 281 10.27 3.44 14.14
CA LYS A 281 11.49 4.00 13.55
C LYS A 281 11.12 5.23 12.75
N ILE A 282 11.94 6.25 12.85
CA ILE A 282 11.86 7.49 12.07
C ILE A 282 13.16 7.56 11.26
N ASP A 283 13.05 7.90 9.98
CA ASP A 283 14.23 8.08 9.12
C ASP A 283 14.93 9.40 9.47
N GLY A 284 16.23 9.32 9.80
CA GLY A 284 17.01 10.46 10.29
C GLY A 284 16.87 10.69 11.79
N ASN A 285 17.47 11.76 12.31
CA ASN A 285 17.30 12.16 13.71
C ASN A 285 16.38 13.37 13.79
N ILE A 286 15.56 13.43 14.84
CA ILE A 286 14.72 14.60 15.12
C ILE A 286 15.59 15.85 15.23
N GLY A 287 15.21 16.90 14.49
CA GLY A 287 15.92 18.16 14.39
C GLY A 287 16.98 18.23 13.28
N ASP A 288 17.31 17.10 12.63
CA ASP A 288 18.20 17.11 11.46
C ASP A 288 17.58 17.95 10.35
N THR A 289 18.43 18.70 9.63
CA THR A 289 18.00 19.52 8.50
C THR A 289 18.81 19.23 7.26
N TYR A 290 18.16 19.31 6.10
CA TYR A 290 18.80 19.16 4.81
C TYR A 290 18.09 19.99 3.74
N ILE A 291 18.79 20.33 2.67
CA ILE A 291 18.23 21.08 1.54
C ILE A 291 18.05 20.12 0.37
N LYS A 292 16.86 20.11 -0.23
CA LYS A 292 16.55 19.32 -1.42
C LYS A 292 15.67 20.14 -2.35
N ASN A 293 16.04 20.21 -3.63
CA ASN A 293 15.31 20.91 -4.69
C ASN A 293 14.99 22.41 -4.41
N GLY A 294 15.77 23.05 -3.54
CA GLY A 294 15.58 24.45 -3.14
C GLY A 294 14.62 24.67 -1.97
N SER A 295 14.19 23.60 -1.27
CA SER A 295 13.44 23.67 -0.02
C SER A 295 14.27 23.10 1.14
N LYS A 296 14.11 23.66 2.34
CA LYS A 296 14.74 23.17 3.56
C LYS A 296 13.82 22.19 4.26
N TYR A 297 14.29 20.97 4.49
CA TYR A 297 13.58 19.93 5.23
C TYR A 297 14.09 19.85 6.66
N THR A 298 13.19 19.72 7.62
CA THR A 298 13.51 19.51 9.04
C THR A 298 12.83 18.23 9.52
N VAL A 299 13.59 17.25 10.01
CA VAL A 299 13.06 15.99 10.52
C VAL A 299 12.37 16.23 11.86
N ALA A 300 11.13 15.77 12.01
CA ALA A 300 10.34 15.90 13.23
C ALA A 300 9.63 14.60 13.61
N ASP A 301 9.03 14.59 14.79
CA ASP A 301 8.16 13.49 15.21
C ASP A 301 6.93 13.41 14.28
N PRO A 302 6.43 12.20 13.98
CA PRO A 302 5.28 12.02 13.10
C PRO A 302 3.99 12.42 13.82
N TYR A 303 3.43 13.57 13.43
CA TYR A 303 2.21 14.09 14.05
C TYR A 303 1.02 13.12 13.89
N GLY A 304 0.30 12.88 14.98
CA GLY A 304 -0.77 11.89 15.10
C GLY A 304 -0.28 10.46 15.37
N ILE A 305 1.03 10.19 15.29
CA ILE A 305 1.62 8.87 15.61
C ILE A 305 2.46 8.92 16.88
N ALA A 306 3.25 9.99 17.04
CA ALA A 306 4.00 10.27 18.26
C ALA A 306 3.15 11.10 19.24
N PRO A 307 3.17 10.79 20.56
CA PRO A 307 3.90 9.69 21.17
C PRO A 307 3.26 8.34 20.84
N CYS A 308 4.10 7.35 20.51
CA CYS A 308 3.68 5.98 20.21
C CYS A 308 3.04 5.34 21.45
N GLY A 309 1.72 5.46 21.55
CA GLY A 309 0.91 5.11 22.71
C GLY A 309 -0.27 4.21 22.34
N ALA A 310 -1.41 4.47 22.99
CA ALA A 310 -2.64 3.73 22.77
C ALA A 310 -3.47 4.38 21.65
N PHE A 311 -3.98 3.54 20.76
CA PHE A 311 -4.84 3.93 19.67
C PHE A 311 -6.20 3.28 19.83
N THR A 312 -7.25 4.01 19.49
CA THR A 312 -8.62 3.51 19.42
C THR A 312 -9.01 3.31 17.97
N VAL A 313 -9.53 2.13 17.63
CA VAL A 313 -10.08 1.81 16.33
C VAL A 313 -11.59 1.79 16.41
N TYR A 314 -12.24 2.57 15.55
CA TYR A 314 -13.66 2.48 15.27
C TYR A 314 -13.84 1.69 13.98
N PRO A 315 -14.40 0.47 14.02
CA PRO A 315 -14.49 -0.40 12.84
C PRO A 315 -15.53 0.11 11.82
N ALA A 316 -15.47 -0.40 10.60
CA ALA A 316 -16.57 -0.24 9.65
C ALA A 316 -17.90 -0.75 10.27
N GLY A 317 -18.98 -0.01 10.02
CA GLY A 317 -20.31 -0.23 10.58
C GLY A 317 -20.55 0.40 11.96
N TYR A 318 -19.52 1.00 12.59
CA TYR A 318 -19.67 1.70 13.87
C TYR A 318 -20.61 2.90 13.74
N ASP A 319 -21.43 3.15 14.77
CA ASP A 319 -22.39 4.24 14.80
C ASP A 319 -21.67 5.58 15.00
N SER A 320 -21.71 6.43 13.98
CA SER A 320 -20.96 7.68 13.99
C SER A 320 -21.51 8.69 14.99
N SER A 321 -22.74 8.51 15.50
CA SER A 321 -23.28 9.34 16.58
C SER A 321 -22.58 9.14 17.93
N GLN A 322 -21.81 8.04 18.07
CA GLN A 322 -21.03 7.74 19.27
C GLN A 322 -19.61 8.33 19.22
N LEU A 323 -19.20 8.92 18.10
CA LEU A 323 -17.90 9.58 17.96
C LEU A 323 -17.91 10.92 18.68
N SER A 324 -16.74 11.32 19.19
CA SER A 324 -16.56 12.64 19.80
C SER A 324 -16.64 13.75 18.75
N GLU A 325 -16.93 14.97 19.21
CA GLU A 325 -16.90 16.16 18.36
C GLU A 325 -15.51 16.39 17.75
N ALA A 326 -14.44 16.08 18.48
CA ALA A 326 -13.07 16.17 17.97
C ALA A 326 -12.83 15.25 16.76
N ILE A 327 -13.26 13.98 16.84
CA ILE A 327 -13.13 13.04 15.71
C ILE A 327 -13.98 13.52 14.53
N VAL A 328 -15.19 14.00 14.78
CA VAL A 328 -16.06 14.54 13.72
C VAL A 328 -15.44 15.78 13.08
N GLY A 329 -14.79 16.66 13.85
CA GLY A 329 -14.10 17.83 13.33
C GLY A 329 -12.98 17.50 12.34
N TRP A 330 -12.24 16.42 12.56
CA TRP A 330 -11.22 15.96 11.62
C TRP A 330 -11.79 15.33 10.34
N SER A 331 -13.07 14.93 10.34
CA SER A 331 -13.69 14.26 9.19
C SER A 331 -13.90 15.18 7.98
N HIS A 332 -13.90 16.51 8.17
CA HIS A 332 -14.17 17.49 7.11
C HIS A 332 -13.16 17.47 5.95
N ALA A 333 -11.95 16.96 6.17
CA ALA A 333 -10.97 16.75 5.11
C ALA A 333 -11.26 15.52 4.23
N TRP A 334 -12.16 14.63 4.68
CA TRP A 334 -12.37 13.30 4.12
C TRP A 334 -13.80 13.03 3.69
N TYR A 335 -14.77 13.70 4.31
CA TYR A 335 -16.19 13.57 4.06
C TYR A 335 -16.83 14.95 3.94
N ASP A 336 -17.76 15.09 2.98
CA ASP A 336 -18.66 16.25 2.92
C ASP A 336 -19.56 16.32 4.16
N SER A 337 -19.95 15.15 4.67
CA SER A 337 -20.68 14.98 5.92
C SER A 337 -20.41 13.59 6.48
N MET A 338 -20.28 13.49 7.81
CA MET A 338 -20.04 12.22 8.46
C MET A 338 -21.24 11.28 8.22
N PRO A 339 -21.04 10.06 7.70
CA PRO A 339 -22.13 9.12 7.50
C PRO A 339 -22.73 8.69 8.84
N ALA A 340 -23.96 8.17 8.85
CA ALA A 340 -24.58 7.67 10.09
C ALA A 340 -23.86 6.43 10.67
N LYS A 341 -23.24 5.65 9.79
CA LYS A 341 -22.35 4.54 10.15
C LYS A 341 -21.07 4.64 9.34
N LEU A 342 -19.95 4.30 9.96
CA LEU A 342 -18.66 4.29 9.29
C LEU A 342 -18.64 3.30 8.12
N GLU A 343 -18.28 3.76 6.93
CA GLU A 343 -18.07 2.88 5.77
C GLU A 343 -16.72 2.16 5.86
N THR A 344 -15.74 2.84 6.43
CA THR A 344 -14.37 2.35 6.63
C THR A 344 -13.91 2.60 8.07
N PRO A 345 -12.97 1.80 8.59
CA PRO A 345 -12.41 2.02 9.91
C PRO A 345 -11.73 3.39 10.07
N ILE A 346 -11.77 3.92 11.30
CA ILE A 346 -11.02 5.12 11.74
C ILE A 346 -10.05 4.68 12.84
N ILE A 347 -8.82 5.17 12.77
CA ILE A 347 -7.80 4.96 13.80
C ILE A 347 -7.56 6.30 14.50
N VAL A 348 -7.67 6.34 15.82
CA VAL A 348 -7.55 7.58 16.60
C VAL A 348 -6.42 7.44 17.60
N ASN A 349 -5.46 8.34 17.54
CA ASN A 349 -4.50 8.52 18.62
C ASN A 349 -5.17 9.38 19.71
N VAL A 350 -5.19 8.88 20.94
CA VAL A 350 -5.65 9.67 22.09
C VAL A 350 -4.42 10.18 22.81
N GLU A 351 -4.06 11.44 22.58
CA GLU A 351 -3.05 12.08 23.40
C GLU A 351 -3.67 12.51 24.73
N ASP A 352 -3.13 11.97 25.82
CA ASP A 352 -3.41 12.47 27.17
C ASP A 352 -2.57 13.74 27.38
N THR A 353 -2.97 14.83 26.72
CA THR A 353 -2.32 16.12 26.90
C THR A 353 -2.74 16.65 28.28
N ASN A 354 -1.77 16.75 29.20
CA ASN A 354 -1.91 17.50 30.46
C ASN A 354 -2.09 19.03 30.23
N LEU A 355 -2.68 19.43 29.10
CA LEU A 355 -2.88 20.81 28.66
C LEU A 355 -4.37 21.14 28.67
N GLY A 356 -4.98 21.17 29.85
CA GLY A 356 -6.03 22.15 30.23
C GLY A 356 -7.37 22.24 29.49
N SER A 357 -7.58 21.68 28.30
CA SER A 357 -8.88 21.69 27.63
C SER A 357 -8.89 20.68 26.47
N GLU A 358 -9.71 19.64 26.62
CA GLU A 358 -10.03 18.58 25.65
C GLU A 358 -8.85 17.67 25.24
N SER A 359 -9.01 16.36 25.48
CA SER A 359 -8.08 15.34 24.99
C SER A 359 -7.95 15.48 23.48
N GLN A 360 -6.75 15.75 22.98
CA GLN A 360 -6.52 15.83 21.54
C GLN A 360 -6.65 14.43 20.93
N GLN A 361 -7.59 14.29 20.00
CA GLN A 361 -7.88 13.03 19.32
C GLN A 361 -7.54 13.17 17.85
N ASP A 362 -6.35 12.71 17.47
CA ASP A 362 -5.89 12.77 16.09
C ASP A 362 -6.46 11.59 15.31
N ALA A 363 -7.41 11.89 14.43
CA ALA A 363 -8.20 10.89 13.73
C ALA A 363 -7.68 10.63 12.30
N PHE A 364 -7.33 9.39 12.05
CA PHE A 364 -6.90 8.87 10.76
C PHE A 364 -8.06 8.19 10.05
N PHE A 365 -8.39 8.67 8.86
CA PHE A 365 -9.49 8.16 8.04
C PHE A 365 -8.94 7.32 6.90
N GLN A 366 -9.52 6.14 6.71
CA GLN A 366 -9.12 5.26 5.62
C GLN A 366 -9.59 5.85 4.28
N SER A 367 -8.72 5.89 3.28
CA SER A 367 -9.07 6.38 1.95
C SER A 367 -8.32 5.62 0.85
N LYS A 368 -9.05 5.27 -0.21
CA LYS A 368 -8.51 4.67 -1.43
C LYS A 368 -7.86 5.67 -2.38
N TYR A 369 -8.04 6.97 -2.12
CA TYR A 369 -7.53 8.07 -2.96
C TYR A 369 -6.18 8.60 -2.49
N LEU A 370 -5.63 8.00 -1.42
CA LEU A 370 -4.26 8.27 -0.99
C LEU A 370 -3.32 7.49 -1.92
N GLU A 371 -2.55 8.21 -2.72
CA GLU A 371 -1.51 7.64 -3.60
C GLU A 371 -0.33 7.09 -2.80
#